data_AF-A0A246GI95-F1
#
_entry.id   AF-A0A246GI95-F1
#
_cell.length_a   1.000
_cell.length_b   1.000
_cell.length_c   1.000
_cell.angle_alpha   90.00
_cell.angle_beta   90.00
_cell.angle_gamma   90.00
#
_symmetry.space_group_name_H-M   'P 1'
#
loop_
_entity.id
_entity.type
_entity.pdbx_description
1 polymer ?
#
loop_
_entity_poly.entity_id
_entity_poly.type
_entity_poly.pdbx_seq_one_letter_code
_entity_poly.pdbx_strand_id
1 'polypeptide(L)' 'SGMNGKKKVSKYFKDEKFSLIDKENTWLLLSDNRIVWIINHRADNRFIAHSETKNIVNIIFTK' A
#
# COMPACT_ATOMS: atom_id res chain seq x y z
N SER A 1 22.40 -8.09 0.55
CA SER A 1 21.40 -7.59 -0.42
C SER A 1 20.00 -7.82 0.13
N GLY A 2 19.50 -6.90 0.97
CA GLY A 2 18.40 -7.20 1.90
C GLY A 2 17.35 -6.10 1.97
N MET A 3 16.28 -6.23 1.18
CA MET A 3 15.02 -5.48 1.37
C MET A 3 13.82 -6.44 1.50
N ASN A 4 14.03 -7.62 2.10
CA ASN A 4 12.97 -8.58 2.44
C ASN A 4 12.47 -8.36 3.87
N GLY A 5 12.16 -7.11 4.25
CA GLY A 5 11.73 -6.75 5.59
C GLY A 5 10.40 -5.99 5.59
N LYS A 6 9.54 -6.25 6.58
CA LYS A 6 8.29 -5.51 6.81
C LYS A 6 8.64 -4.04 7.12
N LYS A 7 8.39 -3.13 6.17
CA LYS A 7 8.58 -1.70 6.38
C LYS A 7 7.33 -1.10 7.01
N LYS A 8 7.48 -0.37 8.12
CA LYS A 8 6.37 0.40 8.69
C LYS A 8 5.98 1.52 7.72
N VAL A 9 4.69 1.79 7.58
CA VAL A 9 4.20 2.88 6.72
C VAL A 9 4.69 4.26 7.18
N SER A 10 4.89 4.45 8.48
CA SER A 10 5.53 5.66 9.01
C SER A 10 6.97 5.88 8.50
N LYS A 11 7.70 4.81 8.16
CA LYS A 11 9.04 4.92 7.55
C LYS A 11 8.93 5.20 6.04
N TYR A 12 7.96 4.60 5.37
CA TYR A 12 7.68 4.88 3.96
C TYR A 12 7.33 6.35 3.72
N PHE A 13 6.42 6.92 4.51
CA PHE A 13 6.06 8.33 4.39
C PHE A 13 7.22 9.30 4.62
N LYS A 14 8.17 8.94 5.50
CA LYS A 14 9.39 9.72 5.70
C LYS A 14 10.32 9.67 4.48
N ASP A 15 10.52 8.48 3.93
CA ASP A 15 11.42 8.28 2.78
C ASP A 15 10.87 8.96 1.51
N GLU A 16 9.55 8.90 1.30
CA GLU A 16 8.84 9.56 0.19
C GLU A 16 8.58 11.07 0.43
N LYS A 17 9.08 11.63 1.53
CA LYS A 17 8.93 13.06 1.88
C LYS A 17 7.49 13.56 1.88
N PHE A 18 6.56 12.77 2.42
CA PHE A 18 5.18 13.22 2.59
C PHE A 18 5.12 14.44 3.50
N SER A 19 4.40 15.48 3.08
CA SER A 19 4.02 16.55 3.99
C SER A 19 2.98 16.03 5.00
N LEU A 20 2.79 16.76 6.10
CA LEU A 20 1.74 16.44 7.08
C LEU A 20 0.35 16.38 6.43
N ILE A 21 0.09 17.30 5.50
CA ILE A 21 -1.17 17.41 4.75
C ILE A 21 -1.32 16.20 3.83
N ASP A 22 -0.27 15.82 3.09
CA ASP A 22 -0.33 14.65 2.20
C ASP A 22 -0.60 13.37 3.00
N LYS A 23 0.03 13.24 4.16
CA LYS A 23 -0.13 12.07 5.03
C LYS A 23 -1.56 11.93 5.55
N GLU A 24 -2.23 13.03 5.89
CA GLU A 24 -3.64 13.02 6.32
C GLU A 24 -4.62 12.82 5.17
N ASN A 25 -4.30 13.36 3.98
CA ASN A 25 -5.14 13.21 2.79
C ASN A 25 -4.93 11.88 2.04
N THR A 26 -3.94 11.09 2.44
CA THR A 26 -3.64 9.81 1.79
C THR A 26 -4.57 8.73 2.29
N TRP A 27 -5.24 8.07 1.34
CA TRP A 27 -6.07 6.92 1.64
C TRP A 27 -5.22 5.65 1.74
N LEU A 28 -5.52 4.84 2.75
CA LEU A 28 -4.86 3.56 2.99
C LEU A 28 -5.90 2.45 2.93
N LEU A 29 -5.69 1.50 2.04
CA LEU A 29 -6.44 0.27 2.01
C LEU A 29 -5.82 -0.71 3.01
N LEU A 30 -6.63 -1.12 3.98
CA LEU A 30 -6.27 -2.05 5.03
C LEU A 30 -7.10 -3.32 4.87
N SER A 31 -6.46 -4.48 5.01
CA SER A 31 -7.12 -5.76 5.19
C SER A 31 -6.75 -6.23 6.60
N ASP A 32 -7.74 -6.21 7.49
CA ASP A 32 -7.54 -6.43 8.92
C ASP A 32 -6.42 -5.50 9.44
N ASN A 33 -5.34 -6.04 10.01
CA ASN A 33 -4.22 -5.26 10.53
C ASN A 33 -3.04 -5.11 9.55
N ARG A 34 -3.29 -5.31 8.24
CA ARG A 34 -2.26 -5.28 7.18
C ARG A 34 -2.61 -4.23 6.14
N ILE A 35 -1.62 -3.42 5.78
CA ILE A 35 -1.76 -2.41 4.74
C ILE A 35 -1.60 -3.11 3.40
N VAL A 36 -2.65 -3.07 2.59
CA VAL A 36 -2.74 -3.70 1.28
C VAL A 36 -2.30 -2.75 0.20
N TRP A 37 -2.75 -1.50 0.28
CA TRP A 37 -2.46 -0.51 -0.75
C TRP A 37 -2.44 0.89 -0.15
N ILE A 38 -1.41 1.65 -0.48
CA ILE A 38 -1.36 3.10 -0.28
C ILE A 38 -1.88 3.71 -1.58
N ILE A 39 -3.10 4.25 -1.53
CA ILE A 39 -3.77 4.82 -2.72
C ILE A 39 -2.88 5.91 -3.32
N ASN A 40 -2.73 5.92 -4.65
CA ASN A 40 -1.81 6.79 -5.42
C ASN A 40 -0.30 6.57 -5.22
N HIS A 41 0.13 5.56 -4.46
CA HIS A 41 1.55 5.33 -4.22
C HIS A 41 1.96 3.89 -4.51
N ARG A 42 1.71 2.98 -3.58
CA ARG A 42 2.26 1.62 -3.63
C ARG A 42 1.30 0.59 -3.10
N ALA A 43 1.06 -0.47 -3.87
CA ALA A 43 0.42 -1.69 -3.41
C ALA A 43 1.43 -2.66 -2.76
N ASP A 44 0.97 -3.42 -1.76
CA ASP A 44 1.75 -4.47 -1.14
C ASP A 44 1.77 -5.70 -2.05
N ASN A 45 2.97 -6.23 -2.28
CA ASN A 45 3.21 -7.28 -3.26
C ASN A 45 2.54 -8.61 -2.90
N ARG A 46 2.12 -8.81 -1.63
CA ARG A 46 1.45 -10.02 -1.16
C ARG A 46 -0.02 -10.10 -1.59
N PHE A 47 -0.61 -8.96 -1.96
CA PHE A 47 -2.01 -8.84 -2.33
C PHE A 47 -2.20 -8.61 -3.83
N ILE A 48 -1.10 -8.61 -4.61
CA ILE A 48 -1.15 -8.56 -6.06
C ILE A 48 -1.68 -9.91 -6.56
N ALA A 49 -2.71 -9.87 -7.41
CA ALA A 49 -3.23 -11.07 -8.03
C ALA A 49 -2.21 -11.68 -8.99
N HIS A 50 -2.03 -12.99 -8.93
CA HIS A 50 -1.22 -13.75 -9.88
C HIS A 50 -2.13 -14.48 -10.87
N SER A 51 -1.56 -14.97 -11.98
CA SER A 51 -2.28 -15.69 -13.03
C SER A 51 -3.02 -16.96 -12.53
N GLU A 52 -2.61 -17.52 -11.39
CA GLU A 52 -3.24 -18.67 -10.75
C GLU A 52 -4.34 -18.29 -9.73
N THR A 53 -4.51 -17.00 -9.42
CA THR A 53 -5.48 -16.54 -8.43
C THR A 53 -6.90 -16.61 -9.00
N LYS A 54 -7.71 -17.53 -8.48
CA LYS A 54 -9.10 -17.74 -8.94
C LYS A 54 -10.09 -16.65 -8.53
N ASN A 55 -9.83 -15.94 -7.43
CA ASN A 55 -10.70 -14.89 -6.91
C ASN A 55 -9.94 -13.57 -6.84
N ILE A 56 -10.23 -12.67 -7.79
CA ILE A 56 -9.60 -11.37 -7.90
C ILE A 56 -10.58 -10.31 -7.41
N VAL A 57 -10.11 -9.44 -6.52
CA VAL A 57 -10.86 -8.28 -6.06
C VAL A 57 -10.31 -7.06 -6.80
N ASN A 58 -11.11 -6.51 -7.71
CA ASN A 58 -10.74 -5.29 -8.43
C ASN A 58 -11.20 -4.08 -7.63
N ILE A 59 -10.22 -3.29 -7.16
CA ILE A 59 -10.46 -2.04 -6.45
C ILE A 59 -10.02 -0.91 -7.38
N ILE A 60 -10.97 -0.09 -7.80
CA ILE A 60 -10.71 1.08 -8.63
C ILE A 60 -10.95 2.30 -7.75
N PHE A 61 -9.92 3.11 -7.58
CA PHE A 61 -10.04 4.41 -6.92
C PHE A 61 -10.05 5.51 -7.98
N THR A 62 -11.12 6.30 -7.99
CA THR A 62 -11.28 7.47 -8.85
C THR A 62 -11.39 8.69 -7.93
N LYS A 63 -10.56 9.70 -8.16
CA LYS A 63 -10.58 10.97 -7.43
C LYS A 63 -11.39 12.01 -8.18
#